data_AF-A0A820KJE5-F1
#
_entry.id   AF-A0A820KJE5-F1
#
_cell.length_a   1.000
_cell.length_b   1.000
_cell.length_c   1.000
_cell.angle_alpha   90.00
_cell.angle_beta   90.00
_cell.angle_gamma   90.00
#
_symmetry.space_group_name_H-M   'P 1'
#
loop_
_entity.id
_entity.type
_entity.pdbx_description
1 polymer ?
#
loop_
_entity_poly.entity_id
_entity_poly.type
_entity_poly.pdbx_seq_one_letter_code
_entity_poly.pdbx_strand_id
1 'polypeptide(L)'
;PTSTSNEKHSCVSSEINAEGAFFPSLIQCDKPIDSLLNILYDDACPISTIEYFHSISINTIGDLARATAVQIETYPIPSPKLTNIQNALSFLSR
;
A
#
# COMPACT_ATOMS: atom_id res chain seq x y z
N PRO A 1 28.94 0.66 21.80
CA PRO A 1 27.49 0.74 21.59
C PRO A 1 27.18 1.14 20.16
N THR A 2 27.09 0.18 19.25
CA THR A 2 26.61 0.39 17.88
C THR A 2 26.10 -0.94 17.35
N SER A 3 24.85 -1.25 17.68
CA SER A 3 24.10 -2.32 17.03
C SER A 3 23.40 -1.72 15.83
N THR A 4 24.03 -1.80 14.66
CA THR A 4 23.38 -1.51 13.38
C THR A 4 22.87 -2.85 12.85
N SER A 5 21.57 -3.10 13.02
CA SER A 5 20.93 -4.27 12.41
C SER A 5 20.50 -3.90 11.00
N ASN A 6 21.28 -4.43 10.07
CA ASN A 6 21.12 -4.46 8.63
C ASN A 6 19.97 -5.41 8.23
N GLU A 7 18.86 -4.83 7.77
CA GLU A 7 17.86 -5.55 6.96
C GLU A 7 17.81 -4.93 5.56
N LYS A 8 18.59 -5.53 4.66
CA LYS A 8 18.41 -5.40 3.21
C LYS A 8 17.19 -6.22 2.83
N HIS A 9 16.03 -5.58 2.65
CA HIS A 9 14.98 -6.15 1.80
C HIS A 9 15.25 -5.72 0.36
N SER A 10 16.03 -6.56 -0.32
CA SER A 10 16.18 -6.55 -1.77
C SER A 10 14.90 -7.11 -2.37
N CYS A 11 14.01 -6.25 -2.87
CA CYS A 11 12.89 -6.69 -3.70
C CYS A 11 13.46 -7.23 -5.02
N VAL A 12 13.54 -8.55 -5.11
CA VAL A 12 13.92 -9.28 -6.33
C VAL A 12 12.72 -9.24 -7.28
N SER A 13 12.89 -8.52 -8.39
CA SER A 13 11.92 -8.46 -9.49
C SER A 13 11.56 -9.87 -9.95
N SER A 14 10.36 -10.33 -9.65
CA SER A 14 9.76 -11.49 -10.30
C SER A 14 8.53 -11.03 -11.08
N GLU A 15 8.60 -11.20 -12.39
CA GLU A 15 7.56 -10.85 -13.35
C GLU A 15 6.25 -11.57 -13.02
N ILE A 16 5.28 -10.79 -12.58
CA ILE A 16 3.87 -11.18 -12.48
C ILE A 16 3.13 -10.35 -13.51
N ASN A 17 2.49 -11.04 -14.45
CA ASN A 17 1.71 -10.45 -15.55
C ASN A 17 0.68 -9.46 -14.98
N ALA A 18 1.04 -8.17 -15.04
CA ALA A 18 0.33 -7.07 -14.41
C ALA A 18 -0.60 -6.34 -15.38
N GLU A 19 -1.33 -7.10 -16.21
CA GLU A 19 -2.36 -6.51 -17.06
C GLU A 19 -3.55 -6.09 -16.20
N GLY A 20 -3.49 -4.86 -15.68
CA GLY A 20 -4.56 -4.21 -14.92
C GLY A 20 -4.19 -3.70 -13.52
N ALA A 21 -2.98 -3.94 -13.03
CA ALA A 21 -2.53 -3.42 -11.74
C ALA A 21 -2.00 -1.99 -11.88
N PHE A 22 -2.48 -1.06 -11.05
CA PHE A 22 -1.98 0.33 -11.06
C PHE A 22 -0.53 0.47 -10.58
N PHE A 23 -0.07 -0.52 -9.82
CA PHE A 23 1.24 -0.49 -9.16
C PHE A 23 1.96 -1.83 -9.30
N PRO A 24 2.34 -2.26 -10.51
CA PRO A 24 2.90 -3.59 -10.76
C PRO A 24 4.17 -3.87 -9.95
N SER A 25 5.01 -2.85 -9.74
CA SER A 25 6.25 -2.96 -8.95
C SER A 25 6.02 -3.15 -7.45
N LEU A 26 4.79 -2.95 -6.97
CA LEU A 26 4.45 -3.01 -5.55
C LEU A 26 3.66 -4.26 -5.17
N ILE A 27 3.32 -5.14 -6.12
CA ILE A 27 2.53 -6.34 -5.85
C ILE A 27 3.21 -7.31 -4.85
N GLN A 28 4.54 -7.23 -4.72
CA GLN A 28 5.34 -7.97 -3.74
C GLN A 28 5.71 -7.14 -2.50
N CYS A 29 5.06 -5.99 -2.28
CA CYS A 29 5.33 -5.15 -1.13
C CYS A 29 4.63 -5.70 0.12
N ASP A 30 5.39 -6.31 1.02
CA ASP A 30 4.87 -6.86 2.29
C ASP A 30 4.69 -5.80 3.39
N LYS A 31 4.86 -4.51 3.08
CA LYS A 31 4.58 -3.44 4.06
C LYS A 31 3.09 -3.44 4.41
N PRO A 32 2.73 -3.26 5.69
CA PRO A 32 1.34 -3.26 6.11
C PRO A 32 0.58 -2.11 5.48
N ILE A 33 -0.69 -2.36 5.14
CA ILE A 33 -1.57 -1.34 4.54
C ILE A 33 -1.76 -0.14 5.47
N ASP A 34 -1.69 -0.36 6.79
CA ASP A 34 -1.74 0.64 7.85
C ASP A 34 -0.72 1.75 7.66
N SER A 35 0.49 1.43 7.19
CA SER A 35 1.54 2.42 6.94
C SER A 35 1.15 3.38 5.82
N LEU A 36 0.48 2.86 4.78
CA LEU A 36 -0.04 3.69 3.70
C LEU A 36 -1.24 4.52 4.18
N LEU A 37 -2.15 3.90 4.94
CA LEU A 37 -3.32 4.57 5.47
C LEU A 37 -2.95 5.73 6.41
N ASN A 38 -1.94 5.55 7.25
CA ASN A 38 -1.45 6.65 8.09
C ASN A 38 -0.95 7.83 7.25
N ILE A 39 -0.23 7.59 6.15
CA ILE A 39 0.22 8.68 5.26
C ILE A 39 -0.97 9.34 4.55
N LEU A 40 -1.96 8.56 4.12
CA LEU A 40 -3.16 9.09 3.46
C LEU A 40 -4.02 9.98 4.38
N TYR A 41 -3.97 9.72 5.68
CA TYR A 41 -4.77 10.40 6.70
C TYR A 41 -3.94 11.30 7.62
N ASP A 42 -2.67 11.57 7.31
CA ASP A 42 -1.77 12.39 8.14
C ASP A 42 -1.74 11.91 9.61
N ASP A 43 -1.50 10.60 9.80
CA ASP A 43 -1.49 9.87 11.08
C ASP A 43 -2.82 9.86 11.86
N ALA A 44 -3.91 10.35 11.25
CA ALA A 44 -5.25 10.37 11.84
C ALA A 44 -6.20 9.35 11.19
N CYS A 45 -5.70 8.20 10.74
CA CYS A 45 -6.53 7.20 10.07
C CYS A 45 -7.60 6.62 11.02
N PRO A 46 -8.89 6.63 10.64
CA PRO A 46 -9.93 6.00 11.44
C PRO A 46 -9.71 4.49 11.55
N ILE A 47 -9.85 3.94 12.76
CA ILE A 47 -9.75 2.49 13.01
C ILE A 47 -10.73 1.71 12.13
N SER A 48 -11.94 2.24 11.92
CA SER A 48 -12.95 1.62 11.05
C SER A 48 -12.50 1.50 9.59
N THR A 49 -11.66 2.42 9.11
CA THR A 49 -11.05 2.32 7.77
C THR A 49 -10.04 1.19 7.74
N ILE A 50 -9.18 1.07 8.75
CA ILE A 50 -8.20 -0.02 8.87
C ILE A 50 -8.92 -1.38 8.89
N GLU A 51 -9.92 -1.52 9.77
CA GLU A 51 -10.74 -2.74 9.86
C GLU A 51 -11.44 -3.08 8.55
N TYR A 52 -11.94 -2.07 7.81
CA TYR A 52 -12.51 -2.29 6.50
C TYR A 52 -11.52 -2.96 5.54
N PHE A 53 -10.28 -2.47 5.44
CA PHE A 53 -9.26 -3.06 4.55
C PHE A 53 -8.93 -4.50 4.94
N HIS A 54 -8.73 -4.78 6.23
CA HIS A 54 -8.52 -6.15 6.70
C HIS A 54 -9.72 -7.07 6.43
N SER A 55 -10.95 -6.57 6.55
CA SER A 55 -12.17 -7.35 6.31
C SER A 55 -12.29 -7.82 4.86
N ILE A 56 -11.73 -7.08 3.90
CA ILE A 56 -11.69 -7.43 2.48
C ILE A 56 -10.36 -8.07 2.06
N SER A 57 -9.59 -8.57 3.02
CA SER A 57 -8.30 -9.25 2.81
C SER A 57 -7.21 -8.38 2.17
N ILE A 58 -7.25 -7.06 2.39
CA ILE A 58 -6.16 -6.16 2.03
C ILE A 58 -5.37 -5.88 3.31
N ASN A 59 -4.24 -6.57 3.46
CA ASN A 59 -3.40 -6.46 4.66
C ASN A 59 -2.08 -5.75 4.35
N THR A 60 -1.64 -5.81 3.09
CA THR A 60 -0.37 -5.26 2.64
C THR A 60 -0.55 -4.26 1.50
N ILE A 61 0.48 -3.47 1.24
CA ILE A 61 0.55 -2.62 0.05
C ILE A 61 0.51 -3.46 -1.22
N GLY A 62 1.08 -4.67 -1.20
CA GLY A 62 0.99 -5.63 -2.31
C GLY A 62 -0.43 -6.10 -2.61
N ASP A 63 -1.28 -6.25 -1.59
CA ASP A 63 -2.69 -6.58 -1.78
C ASP A 63 -3.43 -5.40 -2.44
N LEU A 64 -3.18 -4.17 -1.97
CA LEU A 64 -3.76 -2.96 -2.57
C LEU A 64 -3.28 -2.77 -4.01
N ALA A 65 -2.02 -3.06 -4.32
CA ALA A 65 -1.45 -2.93 -5.66
C ALA A 65 -2.13 -3.85 -6.69
N ARG A 66 -2.74 -4.95 -6.24
CA ARG A 66 -3.55 -5.87 -7.07
C ARG A 66 -4.99 -5.40 -7.25
N ALA A 67 -5.43 -4.37 -6.51
CA ALA A 67 -6.78 -3.84 -6.62
C ALA A 67 -7.02 -3.23 -8.00
N THR A 68 -8.21 -3.50 -8.53
CA THR A 68 -8.70 -2.90 -9.78
C THR A 68 -9.15 -1.46 -9.56
N ALA A 69 -9.28 -0.70 -10.66
CA ALA A 69 -9.73 0.69 -10.62
C ALA A 69 -11.08 0.83 -9.92
N VAL A 70 -12.00 -0.09 -10.24
CA VAL A 70 -13.35 -0.15 -9.68
C VAL A 70 -13.30 -0.37 -8.17
N GLN A 71 -12.45 -1.28 -7.70
CA GLN A 71 -12.28 -1.51 -6.26
C GLN A 71 -11.71 -0.27 -5.56
N ILE A 72 -10.67 0.35 -6.13
CA ILE A 72 -10.07 1.57 -5.59
C ILE A 72 -11.12 2.69 -5.46
N GLU A 73 -11.99 2.85 -6.46
CA GLU A 73 -13.11 3.81 -6.42
C GLU A 73 -14.13 3.51 -5.31
N THR A 74 -14.21 2.28 -4.79
CA THR A 74 -15.10 1.96 -3.65
C THR A 74 -14.45 2.14 -2.28
N TYR A 75 -13.12 2.24 -2.19
CA TYR A 75 -12.45 2.27 -0.89
C TYR A 75 -12.76 3.55 -0.10
N PRO A 76 -12.90 3.45 1.23
CA PRO A 76 -13.17 4.59 2.09
C PRO A 76 -11.85 5.33 2.36
N ILE A 77 -11.27 5.94 1.32
CA ILE A 77 -10.05 6.76 1.36
C ILE A 77 -10.30 8.14 0.75
N PRO A 78 -9.50 9.17 1.09
CA PRO A 78 -9.69 10.52 0.58
C PRO A 78 -9.52 10.59 -0.94
N SER A 79 -10.40 11.32 -1.61
CA SER A 79 -10.25 11.68 -3.02
C SER A 79 -9.23 12.83 -3.18
N PRO A 80 -8.50 12.92 -4.31
CA PRO A 80 -8.48 11.99 -5.45
C PRO A 80 -7.72 10.69 -5.13
N LYS A 81 -8.41 9.55 -5.21
CA LYS A 81 -7.95 8.27 -4.63
C LYS A 81 -6.65 7.75 -5.23
N LEU A 82 -6.60 7.60 -6.55
CA LEU A 82 -5.41 7.10 -7.25
C LEU A 82 -4.20 8.02 -7.04
N THR A 83 -4.39 9.33 -7.12
CA THR A 83 -3.33 10.32 -6.89
C THR A 83 -2.83 10.31 -5.45
N ASN A 84 -3.74 10.20 -4.47
CA ASN A 84 -3.37 10.12 -3.06
C ASN A 84 -2.61 8.83 -2.76
N ILE A 85 -3.04 7.69 -3.31
CA ILE A 85 -2.29 6.43 -3.22
C ILE A 85 -0.90 6.57 -3.85
N GLN A 86 -0.80 7.13 -5.07
CA GLN A 86 0.49 7.39 -5.74
C GLN A 86 1.42 8.25 -4.87
N ASN A 87 0.91 9.33 -4.31
CA ASN A 87 1.68 10.23 -3.46
C ASN A 87 2.13 9.51 -2.18
N ALA A 88 1.22 8.81 -1.50
CA ALA A 88 1.53 8.08 -0.28
C ALA A 88 2.60 6.99 -0.51
N LEU A 89 2.53 6.29 -1.64
CA LEU A 89 3.55 5.31 -2.03
C LEU A 89 4.92 5.94 -2.28
N SER A 90 4.96 7.15 -2.85
CA SER A 90 6.22 7.87 -3.07
C SER A 90 6.94 8.22 -1.76
N PHE A 91 6.20 8.41 -0.66
CA PHE A 91 6.76 8.60 0.68
C PHE A 91 7.32 7.30 1.26
N LEU A 92 6.76 6.14 0.91
CA LEU A 92 7.16 4.83 1.43
C LEU A 92 8.35 4.20 0.70
N SER A 93 8.65 4.68 -0.51
CA SER A 93 9.79 4.27 -1.34
C SER A 93 11.08 5.08 -1.08
N ARG A 94 11.01 6.13 -0.25
CA ARG A 94 12.18 6.86 0.24
C ARG A 94 12.82 6.12 1.43
#